data_AF-A0A2D6FCV1-F1
#
_entry.id   AF-A0A2D6FCV1-F1
#
_cell.length_a   1.000
_cell.length_b   1.000
_cell.length_c   1.000
_cell.angle_alpha   90.00
_cell.angle_beta   90.00
_cell.angle_gamma   90.00
#
_symmetry.space_group_name_H-M   'P 1'
#
loop_
_entity.id
_entity.type
_entity.pdbx_description
1 polymer ?
#
loop_
_entity_poly.entity_id
_entity_poly.type
_entity_poly.pdbx_seq_one_letter_code
_entity_poly.pdbx_strand_id
1 'polypeptide(L)' 'MTSSVLPFAYLAACTFLVLSAFRCLAIALRSRLRSGDRTGLRTTHPELLDDKGFITKEELLVVRFGDIDSGSLSCNS' A
#
# COMPACT_ATOMS: atom_id res chain seq x y z
N MET A 1 19.17 40.09 -35.23
CA MET A 1 18.66 40.25 -33.85
C MET A 1 17.83 39.03 -33.38
N THR A 2 18.08 37.83 -33.93
CA THR A 2 17.34 36.59 -33.61
C THR A 2 18.10 35.67 -32.68
N SER A 3 19.41 35.87 -32.53
CA SER A 3 20.30 35.08 -31.68
C SER A 3 19.98 35.18 -30.19
N SER A 4 19.35 36.27 -29.74
CA SER A 4 18.94 36.44 -28.35
C SER A 4 17.75 35.57 -27.96
N VAL A 5 16.99 35.00 -28.91
CA VAL A 5 15.82 34.16 -28.61
C VAL A 5 16.23 32.71 -28.30
N LEU A 6 17.38 32.26 -28.82
CA LEU A 6 17.95 30.93 -28.59
C LEU A 6 18.15 30.59 -27.09
N PRO A 7 18.76 31.45 -26.25
CA PRO A 7 18.94 31.13 -24.82
C PRO A 7 17.59 31.07 -24.07
N PHE A 8 16.63 31.91 -24.42
CA PHE A 8 15.29 31.87 -23.81
C PHE A 8 14.51 30.63 -24.22
N ALA A 9 14.56 30.25 -25.51
CA ALA A 9 13.94 29.01 -25.99
C ALA A 9 14.58 27.78 -25.35
N TYR A 10 15.92 27.78 -25.19
CA TYR A 10 16.64 26.71 -24.52
C TYR A 10 16.28 26.61 -23.03
N LEU A 11 16.20 27.73 -22.31
CA LEU A 11 15.74 27.76 -20.91
C LEU A 11 14.30 27.28 -20.77
N ALA A 12 13.40 27.68 -21.67
CA ALA A 12 12.01 27.24 -21.67
C ALA A 12 11.92 25.72 -21.90
N ALA A 13 12.65 25.18 -22.88
CA ALA A 13 12.70 23.75 -23.13
C ALA A 13 13.30 22.99 -21.93
N CYS A 14 14.38 23.50 -21.35
CA CYS A 14 15.06 22.87 -20.22
C CYS A 14 14.17 22.84 -18.97
N THR A 15 13.51 23.95 -18.64
CA THR A 15 12.56 24.01 -17.51
C THR A 15 11.34 23.12 -17.74
N PHE A 16 10.84 23.04 -18.98
CA PHE A 16 9.76 22.13 -19.35
C PHE A 16 10.13 20.66 -19.16
N LEU A 17 11.33 20.24 -19.60
CA LEU A 17 11.83 18.87 -19.43
C LEU A 17 12.01 18.50 -17.96
N VAL A 18 12.51 19.43 -17.14
CA VAL A 18 12.64 19.23 -15.70
C VAL A 18 11.26 19.04 -15.07
N LEU A 19 10.32 19.95 -15.34
CA LEU A 19 8.96 19.86 -14.82
C LEU A 19 8.24 18.58 -15.29
N SER A 20 8.40 18.17 -16.55
CA SER A 20 7.77 16.95 -17.05
C SER A 20 8.29 15.70 -16.34
N ALA A 21 9.61 15.62 -16.10
CA ALA A 21 10.21 14.52 -15.36
C ALA A 21 9.73 14.49 -13.90
N PHE A 22 9.70 15.64 -13.22
CA PHE A 22 9.18 15.74 -11.85
C PHE A 22 7.69 15.39 -11.77
N ARG A 23 6.87 15.82 -12.73
CA ARG A 23 5.44 15.46 -12.80
C ARG A 23 5.25 13.96 -12.99
N CYS A 24 6.03 13.34 -13.87
CA CYS A 24 6.02 11.90 -14.08
C CYS A 24 6.38 11.15 -12.77
N LEU A 25 7.45 11.59 -12.09
CA LEU A 25 7.87 11.02 -10.82
C LEU A 25 6.81 11.18 -9.72
N ALA A 26 6.18 12.36 -9.61
CA ALA A 26 5.13 12.61 -8.63
C ALA A 26 3.90 11.71 -8.86
N ILE A 27 3.52 11.48 -10.11
CA ILE A 27 2.45 10.55 -10.48
C ILE A 27 2.83 9.11 -10.13
N ALA A 28 4.06 8.70 -10.45
CA ALA A 28 4.58 7.36 -10.16
C ALA A 28 4.69 7.08 -8.64
N LEU A 29 5.09 8.08 -7.84
CA LEU A 29 5.08 7.96 -6.38
C LEU A 29 3.66 7.79 -5.84
N ARG A 30 2.72 8.59 -6.34
CA ARG A 30 1.31 8.52 -5.93
C ARG A 30 0.68 7.18 -6.30
N SER A 31 1.03 6.59 -7.45
CA SER A 31 0.57 5.25 -7.82
C SER A 31 1.20 4.15 -6.97
N ARG A 32 2.47 4.28 -6.54
CA ARG A 32 3.11 3.33 -5.61
C ARG A 32 2.48 3.36 -4.22
N LEU A 33 2.17 4.55 -3.68
CA LEU A 33 1.48 4.67 -2.40
C LEU A 33 0.02 4.15 -2.46
N ARG A 34 -0.62 4.21 -3.63
CA ARG A 34 -1.94 3.62 -3.88
C ARG A 34 -1.91 2.11 -4.12
N SER A 35 -0.76 1.45 -4.03
CA SER A 35 -0.64 -0.01 -4.09
C SER A 35 -1.14 -0.67 -2.79
N GLY A 36 -2.28 -0.23 -2.28
CA GLY A 36 -3.12 -1.03 -1.39
C GLY A 36 -4.03 -1.86 -2.28
N ASP A 37 -3.76 -3.16 -2.31
CA ASP A 37 -4.54 -4.19 -2.99
C ASP A 37 -4.57 -4.09 -4.54
N ARG A 38 -3.83 -5.00 -5.19
CA ARG A 38 -3.78 -5.12 -6.67
C ARG A 38 -5.06 -5.70 -7.27
N THR A 39 -5.96 -6.24 -6.45
CA THR A 39 -7.26 -6.75 -6.91
C THR A 39 -8.35 -5.70 -6.76
N GLY A 40 -8.23 -4.79 -5.79
CA GLY A 40 -9.33 -3.91 -5.39
C GLY A 40 -10.56 -4.67 -4.90
N LEU A 41 -10.46 -6.00 -4.79
CA LEU A 41 -11.47 -6.88 -4.26
C LEU A 41 -11.14 -7.02 -2.79
N ARG A 42 -12.04 -6.51 -1.96
CA ARG A 42 -12.04 -6.80 -0.52
C ARG A 42 -12.24 -8.31 -0.36
N THR A 43 -11.14 -9.07 -0.38
CA THR A 43 -11.16 -10.52 -0.23
C THR A 43 -11.44 -10.82 1.22
N THR A 44 -12.71 -10.96 1.55
CA THR A 44 -13.11 -11.61 2.78
C THR A 44 -12.92 -13.10 2.56
N HIS A 45 -12.06 -13.69 3.37
CA HIS A 45 -11.85 -15.11 3.50
C HIS A 45 -13.18 -15.90 3.49
N PRO A 46 -13.38 -16.91 2.62
CA PRO A 46 -14.67 -17.60 2.46
C PRO A 46 -15.16 -18.25 3.76
N GLU A 47 -14.25 -18.62 4.67
CA GLU A 47 -14.56 -19.12 6.01
C GLU A 47 -15.22 -18.09 6.93
N LEU A 48 -15.26 -16.80 6.54
CA LEU A 48 -15.95 -15.74 7.28
C LEU A 48 -17.35 -15.46 6.73
N LEU A 49 -17.82 -16.22 5.72
CA LEU A 49 -19.12 -16.06 5.10
C LEU A 49 -20.04 -17.25 5.45
N ASP A 50 -21.28 -16.94 5.84
CA ASP A 50 -22.38 -17.91 5.99
C ASP A 50 -22.80 -18.48 4.61
N ASP A 51 -23.60 -19.54 4.58
CA ASP A 51 -24.13 -20.21 3.37
C ASP A 51 -24.83 -19.25 2.39
N LYS A 52 -25.26 -18.09 2.91
CA LYS A 52 -25.94 -17.01 2.18
C LYS A 52 -25.01 -15.90 1.70
N GLY A 53 -23.69 -16.01 1.94
CA GLY A 53 -22.69 -15.02 1.53
C GLY A 53 -22.61 -13.76 2.40
N PHE A 54 -23.11 -13.81 3.63
CA PHE A 54 -23.00 -12.71 4.60
C PHE A 54 -21.91 -13.00 5.62
N ILE A 55 -21.37 -11.97 6.30
CA ILE A 55 -20.41 -12.19 7.40
C ILE A 55 -21.04 -13.11 8.44
N THR A 56 -20.38 -14.24 8.68
CA THR A 56 -20.85 -15.26 9.60
C THR A 56 -20.87 -14.69 11.02
N LYS A 57 -21.93 -15.02 11.77
CA LYS A 57 -22.11 -14.63 13.19
C LYS A 57 -21.83 -15.80 14.13
N GLU A 58 -21.39 -16.93 13.57
CA GLU A 58 -21.06 -18.12 14.35
C GLU A 58 -19.73 -17.95 15.09
N GLU A 59 -19.57 -18.71 16.18
CA GLU A 59 -18.34 -18.72 16.95
C GLU A 59 -17.26 -19.49 16.19
N LEU A 60 -16.31 -18.76 15.60
CA LEU A 60 -15.18 -19.36 14.91
C LEU A 60 -14.25 -20.07 15.90
N LEU A 61 -14.01 -21.36 15.68
CA LEU A 61 -13.07 -22.14 16.48
C LEU A 61 -11.64 -21.65 16.21
N VAL A 62 -11.05 -20.94 17.16
CA VAL A 62 -9.66 -20.49 17.08
C VAL A 62 -8.78 -21.40 17.93
N VAL A 63 -7.87 -22.14 17.29
CA VAL A 63 -6.84 -22.89 18.01
C VAL A 63 -5.77 -21.91 18.47
N ARG A 64 -5.73 -21.64 19.77
CA ARG A 64 -4.61 -20.94 20.40
C ARG A 64 -3.53 -21.96 20.70
N PHE A 65 -2.44 -21.91 19.96
CA PHE A 65 -1.23 -22.62 20.36
C PHE A 65 -0.69 -21.92 21.60
N GLY A 66 -0.86 -22.55 22.76
CA GLY A 66 -0.24 -22.11 24.00
C GLY A 66 1.26 -22.09 23.81
N ASP A 67 1.89 -21.03 24.32
CA ASP A 67 3.33 -20.82 24.32
C ASP A 67 4.03 -22.08 24.84
N ILE A 68 4.77 -22.77 23.97
CA ILE A 68 5.56 -23.95 24.32
C ILE A 68 6.93 -23.46 24.78
N ASP A 69 6.95 -22.57 25.77
CA ASP A 69 8.15 -22.22 26.51
C ASP A 69 7.95 -22.65 27.97
N SER A 70 8.31 -23.91 28.18
CA SER A 70 8.34 -24.58 29.47
C SER A 70 9.22 -23.86 30.50
N GLY A 71 8.62 -23.48 31.63
CA GLY A 71 9.15 -23.87 32.94
C GLY A 71 9.84 -22.80 33.79
N SER A 72 9.10 -22.26 34.76
CA SER A 72 9.55 -22.33 36.17
C SER A 72 8.39 -22.08 37.11
N LEU A 73 8.12 -23.07 37.95
CA LEU A 73 7.38 -22.96 39.20
C LEU A 73 7.86 -21.74 39.99
N SER A 74 6.96 -20.85 40.39
CA SER A 74 7.20 -19.96 41.52
C SER A 74 5.90 -19.72 42.26
N CYS A 75 5.60 -20.66 43.14
CA CYS A 75 4.80 -20.41 44.32
C CYS A 75 5.54 -19.39 45.21
N ASN A 76 4.90 -18.26 45.53
CA ASN A 76 4.95 -17.68 46.88
C ASN A 76 3.95 -16.53 47.08
N SER A 77 3.17 -16.73 48.14
CA SER A 77 2.58 -15.78 49.11
C SER A 77 1.60 -14.72 48.62
#